data_AF-A0A4U0W214-F1
#
_entry.id   AF-A0A4U0W214-F1
#
_cell.length_a   1.000
_cell.length_b   1.000
_cell.length_c   1.000
_cell.angle_alpha   90.00
_cell.angle_beta   90.00
_cell.angle_gamma   90.00
#
_symmetry.space_group_name_H-M   'P 1'
#
loop_
_entity.id
_entity.type
_entity.pdbx_description
1 polymer ?
#
loop_
_entity_poly.entity_id
_entity_poly.type
_entity_poly.pdbx_seq_one_letter_code
_entity_poly.pdbx_strand_id
1 'polypeptide(L)'
;MSNQMWEKNRACQRFFKVGKWQRYFEVTVGCAQERTETSERHKHAFFRKLDKDMGQADRDAADEANRVQGFDEHRSTVVPWLRETGVVDHLRGLKKDEIRAAIALPPSDEGGYLRKVVKATEDLLRDAHQRCFDGP
;
A
#
# COMPACT_ATOMS: atom_id res chain seq x y z
N MET A 1 -24.15 10.91 48.33
CA MET A 1 -25.37 11.66 47.96
C MET A 1 -25.06 12.43 46.69
N SER A 2 -25.71 12.11 45.57
CA SER A 2 -25.37 12.71 44.27
C SER A 2 -25.95 14.12 44.20
N ASN A 3 -25.10 15.15 44.11
CA ASN A 3 -25.50 16.54 43.94
C ASN A 3 -25.84 16.79 42.46
N GLN A 4 -27.00 16.32 42.03
CA GLN A 4 -27.48 16.54 40.67
C GLN A 4 -28.16 17.92 40.64
N MET A 5 -27.52 18.90 39.97
CA MET A 5 -27.96 20.31 39.95
C MET A 5 -29.20 20.56 39.07
N TRP A 6 -29.79 19.51 38.47
CA TRP A 6 -30.97 19.62 37.61
C TRP A 6 -31.79 18.32 37.63
N GLU A 7 -33.10 18.45 37.41
CA GLU A 7 -34.05 17.35 37.33
C GLU A 7 -34.15 16.82 35.90
N LYS A 8 -34.28 15.50 35.73
CA LYS A 8 -34.52 14.88 34.42
C LYS A 8 -35.99 15.05 34.03
N ASN A 9 -36.29 15.16 32.73
CA ASN A 9 -37.65 15.31 32.16
C ASN A 9 -38.40 16.64 32.46
N ARG A 10 -37.69 17.72 32.83
CA ARG A 10 -38.26 19.07 32.86
C ARG A 10 -37.67 19.93 31.75
N ALA A 11 -38.52 20.41 30.85
CA ALA A 11 -38.14 21.28 29.75
C ALA A 11 -37.65 22.66 30.22
N CYS A 12 -38.18 23.20 31.32
CA CYS A 12 -37.76 24.48 31.88
C CYS A 12 -37.36 24.31 33.34
N GLN A 13 -36.15 24.79 33.70
CA GLN A 13 -35.61 24.65 35.04
C GLN A 13 -35.11 25.99 35.58
N ARG A 14 -35.28 26.20 36.89
CA ARG A 14 -34.89 27.42 37.57
C ARG A 14 -33.47 27.27 38.11
N PHE A 15 -32.54 28.10 37.62
CA PHE A 15 -31.15 28.08 38.07
C PHE A 15 -30.89 28.96 39.29
N PHE A 16 -31.60 30.09 39.40
CA PHE A 16 -31.34 31.07 40.46
C PHE A 16 -32.60 31.83 40.89
N LYS A 17 -32.67 32.15 42.18
CA LYS A 17 -33.69 33.01 42.79
C LYS A 17 -33.04 33.92 43.84
N VAL A 18 -33.09 35.23 43.63
CA VAL A 18 -32.75 36.23 44.67
C VAL A 18 -33.85 37.27 44.78
N GLY A 19 -34.46 37.33 45.96
CA GLY A 19 -35.64 38.14 46.22
C GLY A 19 -36.78 37.84 45.24
N LYS A 20 -37.18 38.84 44.47
CA LYS A 20 -38.24 38.73 43.44
C LYS A 20 -37.73 38.29 42.07
N TRP A 21 -36.41 38.22 41.87
CA TRP A 21 -35.81 37.88 40.57
C TRP A 21 -35.60 36.37 40.44
N GLN A 22 -36.11 35.81 39.36
CA GLN A 22 -35.94 34.40 39.01
C GLN A 22 -35.43 34.31 37.57
N ARG A 23 -34.41 33.46 37.33
CA ARG A 23 -33.97 33.11 35.97
C ARG A 23 -34.18 31.62 35.72
N TYR A 24 -34.75 31.35 34.55
CA TYR A 24 -34.99 30.02 34.03
C TYR A 24 -34.05 29.78 32.86
N PHE A 25 -33.69 28.52 32.66
CA PHE A 25 -33.08 28.07 31.42
C PHE A 25 -33.93 26.91 30.89
N GLU A 26 -34.05 26.87 29.57
CA GLU A 26 -34.73 25.80 28.87
C GLU A 26 -33.72 24.70 28.59
N VAL A 27 -34.05 23.48 29.00
CA VAL A 27 -33.32 22.28 28.65
C VAL A 27 -33.98 21.74 27.39
N THR A 28 -33.46 22.17 26.23
CA THR A 28 -33.77 21.49 24.98
C THR A 28 -33.18 20.09 25.06
N VAL A 29 -34.06 19.09 25.21
CA VAL A 29 -33.71 17.69 24.97
C VAL A 29 -33.53 17.58 23.45
N GLY A 30 -32.36 18.02 22.98
CA GLY A 30 -32.00 17.87 21.59
C GLY A 30 -32.05 16.39 21.26
N CYS A 31 -32.85 16.04 20.26
CA CYS A 31 -32.81 14.74 19.62
C CYS A 31 -31.38 14.55 19.06
N ALA A 32 -30.45 14.09 19.89
CA ALA A 32 -29.08 13.84 19.53
C ALA A 32 -28.95 12.60 18.61
N GLN A 33 -30.04 11.85 18.41
CA GLN A 33 -30.06 10.65 17.58
C GLN A 33 -29.77 10.96 16.11
N GLU A 34 -30.39 11.96 15.49
CA GLU A 34 -30.24 12.21 14.04
C GLU A 34 -28.85 12.74 13.65
N ARG A 35 -28.20 13.55 14.50
CA ARG A 35 -26.84 14.05 14.24
C ARG A 35 -25.77 12.96 14.39
N THR A 36 -26.01 11.98 15.26
CA THR A 36 -25.05 10.90 15.50
C THR A 36 -25.12 9.87 14.38
N GLU A 37 -26.32 9.48 13.95
CA GLU A 37 -26.49 8.51 12.85
C GLU A 37 -25.98 9.02 11.50
N THR A 38 -26.22 10.29 11.19
CA THR A 38 -25.67 10.92 9.98
C THR A 38 -24.14 11.00 10.05
N SER A 39 -23.57 11.40 11.19
CA SER A 39 -22.12 11.41 11.41
C SER A 39 -21.49 10.03 11.25
N GLU A 40 -22.06 8.99 11.88
CA GLU A 40 -21.55 7.62 11.78
C GLU A 40 -21.65 7.06 10.36
N ARG A 41 -22.73 7.36 9.64
CA ARG A 41 -22.88 6.96 8.23
C ARG A 41 -21.81 7.60 7.33
N HIS A 42 -21.47 8.86 7.56
CA HIS A 42 -20.40 9.55 6.83
C HIS A 42 -19.02 8.96 7.18
N LYS A 43 -18.76 8.62 8.46
CA LYS A 43 -17.54 7.93 8.87
C LYS A 43 -17.41 6.56 8.20
N HIS A 44 -18.45 5.74 8.19
CA HIS A 44 -18.44 4.45 7.51
C HIS A 44 -18.23 4.56 5.99
N ALA A 45 -18.78 5.60 5.36
CA ALA A 45 -18.50 5.87 3.94
C ALA A 45 -17.03 6.26 3.71
N PHE A 46 -16.46 7.07 4.60
CA PHE A 46 -15.06 7.48 4.56
C PHE A 46 -14.10 6.30 4.73
N PHE A 47 -14.27 5.46 5.75
CA PHE A 47 -13.41 4.29 5.96
C PHE A 47 -13.48 3.29 4.81
N ARG A 48 -14.68 3.04 4.25
CA ARG A 48 -14.81 2.20 3.05
C ARG A 48 -14.08 2.76 1.83
N LYS A 49 -14.00 4.09 1.70
CA LYS A 49 -13.20 4.71 0.64
C LYS A 49 -11.71 4.51 0.90
N LEU A 50 -11.26 4.70 2.14
CA LEU A 50 -9.86 4.46 2.52
C LEU A 50 -9.43 3.01 2.28
N ASP A 51 -10.26 2.01 2.63
CA ASP A 51 -9.93 0.60 2.37
C ASP A 51 -9.74 0.32 0.88
N LYS A 52 -10.58 0.93 0.04
CA LYS A 52 -10.44 0.85 -1.42
C LYS A 52 -9.18 1.53 -1.92
N ASP A 53 -8.88 2.72 -1.41
CA ASP A 53 -7.71 3.50 -1.78
C ASP A 53 -6.42 2.73 -1.37
N MET A 54 -6.40 2.12 -0.19
CA MET A 54 -5.30 1.26 0.28
C MET A 54 -5.10 0.05 -0.64
N GLY A 55 -6.17 -0.67 -0.97
CA GLY A 55 -6.09 -1.80 -1.89
C GLY A 55 -5.73 -1.40 -3.33
N GLN A 56 -5.95 -0.13 -3.72
CA GLN A 56 -5.46 0.39 -5.01
C GLN A 56 -3.96 0.70 -4.92
N ALA A 57 -3.52 1.37 -3.86
CA ALA A 57 -2.11 1.69 -3.64
C ALA A 57 -1.24 0.42 -3.60
N ASP A 58 -1.71 -0.65 -2.97
CA ASP A 58 -1.00 -1.94 -2.95
C ASP A 58 -0.85 -2.53 -4.36
N ARG A 59 -1.90 -2.43 -5.19
CA ARG A 59 -1.86 -2.89 -6.58
C ARG A 59 -0.93 -2.05 -7.43
N ASP A 60 -1.01 -0.73 -7.29
CA ASP A 60 -0.13 0.20 -8.00
C ASP A 60 1.33 -0.01 -7.60
N ALA A 61 1.59 -0.26 -6.31
CA ALA A 61 2.93 -0.59 -5.81
C ALA A 61 3.43 -1.92 -6.37
N ALA A 62 2.58 -2.95 -6.45
CA ALA A 62 2.95 -4.23 -7.05
C ALA A 62 3.23 -4.09 -8.56
N ASP A 63 2.41 -3.33 -9.28
CA ASP A 63 2.59 -3.07 -10.71
C ASP A 63 3.87 -2.28 -10.98
N GLU A 64 4.18 -1.27 -10.16
CA GLU A 64 5.41 -0.49 -10.28
C GLU A 64 6.65 -1.31 -9.89
N ALA A 65 6.54 -2.15 -8.86
CA ALA A 65 7.60 -3.10 -8.49
C ALA A 65 7.85 -4.13 -9.61
N ASN A 66 6.83 -4.47 -10.40
CA ASN A 66 6.97 -5.33 -11.56
C ASN A 66 7.65 -4.63 -12.75
N ARG A 67 7.77 -3.31 -12.77
CA ARG A 67 8.48 -2.62 -13.86
C ARG A 67 9.98 -2.65 -13.67
N VAL A 68 10.71 -2.79 -14.78
CA VAL A 68 12.16 -2.64 -14.82
C VAL A 68 12.50 -1.15 -14.70
N GLN A 69 13.05 -0.78 -13.56
CA GLN A 69 13.62 0.55 -13.34
C GLN A 69 14.98 0.65 -14.06
N GLY A 70 15.30 1.85 -14.55
CA GLY A 70 16.61 2.13 -15.14
C GLY A 70 17.74 2.10 -14.09
N PHE A 71 18.99 2.18 -14.54
CA PHE A 71 20.16 2.25 -13.64
C PHE A 71 20.53 3.69 -13.23
N ASP A 72 19.61 4.64 -13.38
CA ASP A 72 19.83 6.05 -13.04
C ASP A 72 19.88 6.27 -11.51
N GLU A 73 19.16 5.44 -10.75
CA GLU A 73 18.95 5.62 -9.29
C GLU A 73 19.86 4.75 -8.41
N HIS A 74 20.49 3.70 -8.95
CA HIS A 74 21.34 2.79 -8.16
C HIS A 74 22.83 3.20 -8.17
N ARG A 75 23.37 3.45 -6.97
CA ARG A 75 24.80 3.76 -6.74
C ARG A 75 25.74 2.55 -6.82
N SER A 76 25.20 1.33 -6.95
CA SER A 76 25.99 0.12 -7.08
C SER A 76 26.65 0.09 -8.45
N THR A 77 27.98 0.07 -8.45
CA THR A 77 28.91 -0.01 -9.57
C THR A 77 28.25 -0.53 -10.85
N VAL A 78 27.81 0.41 -11.68
CA VAL A 78 27.25 0.16 -12.99
C VAL A 78 28.19 -0.78 -13.72
N VAL A 79 27.66 -1.93 -14.14
CA VAL A 79 28.35 -2.84 -15.04
C VAL A 79 28.50 -2.12 -16.38
N PRO A 80 29.70 -1.61 -16.75
CA PRO A 80 29.82 -0.65 -17.85
C PRO A 80 29.31 -1.23 -19.17
N TRP A 81 29.53 -2.52 -19.40
CA TRP A 81 29.08 -3.21 -20.61
C TRP A 81 27.55 -3.25 -20.76
N LEU A 82 26.79 -3.26 -19.66
CA LEU A 82 25.32 -3.21 -19.74
C LEU A 82 24.82 -1.85 -20.26
N ARG A 83 25.55 -0.75 -19.96
CA ARG A 83 25.26 0.56 -20.54
C ARG A 83 25.71 0.63 -21.99
N GLU A 84 26.90 0.15 -22.29
CA GLU A 84 27.45 0.16 -23.66
C GLU A 84 26.60 -0.65 -24.65
N THR A 85 26.02 -1.76 -24.19
CA THR A 85 25.14 -2.60 -25.01
C THR A 85 23.71 -2.05 -25.13
N GLY A 86 23.36 -1.00 -24.37
CA GLY A 86 22.02 -0.40 -24.39
C GLY A 86 20.91 -1.32 -23.85
N VAL A 87 21.23 -2.47 -23.26
CA VAL A 87 20.25 -3.45 -22.77
C VAL A 87 19.30 -2.81 -21.74
N VAL A 88 19.83 -1.88 -20.95
CA VAL A 88 19.06 -1.08 -19.97
C VAL A 88 17.87 -0.37 -20.63
N ASP A 89 18.16 0.35 -21.71
CA ASP A 89 17.19 1.24 -22.35
C ASP A 89 16.09 0.44 -23.04
N HIS A 90 16.42 -0.74 -23.56
CA HIS A 90 15.47 -1.66 -24.20
C HIS A 90 14.54 -2.34 -23.19
N LEU A 91 14.99 -2.52 -21.94
CA LEU A 91 14.18 -3.18 -20.91
C LEU A 91 13.41 -2.20 -20.02
N ARG A 92 13.80 -0.92 -19.99
CA ARG A 92 13.20 0.11 -19.14
C ARG A 92 11.68 0.18 -19.36
N GLY A 93 10.93 0.10 -18.26
CA GLY A 93 9.46 0.21 -18.29
C GLY A 93 8.72 -1.06 -18.71
N LEU A 94 9.42 -2.10 -19.20
CA LEU A 94 8.82 -3.41 -19.42
C LEU A 94 8.50 -4.11 -18.08
N LYS A 95 7.53 -5.02 -18.09
CA LYS A 95 7.18 -5.82 -16.91
C LYS A 95 8.12 -7.02 -16.77
N LYS A 96 8.65 -7.21 -15.57
CA LYS A 96 9.55 -8.32 -15.20
C LYS A 96 8.88 -9.67 -15.43
N ASP A 97 7.58 -9.78 -15.13
CA ASP A 97 6.86 -11.04 -15.32
C ASP A 97 6.65 -11.38 -16.79
N GLU A 98 6.41 -10.39 -17.65
CA GLU A 98 6.30 -10.59 -19.11
C GLU A 98 7.65 -11.03 -19.70
N ILE A 99 8.75 -10.40 -19.26
CA ILE A 99 10.11 -10.81 -19.63
C ILE A 99 10.37 -12.25 -19.18
N ARG A 100 10.08 -12.57 -17.92
CA ARG A 100 10.25 -13.92 -17.36
C ARG A 100 9.45 -14.97 -18.12
N ALA A 101 8.22 -14.66 -18.49
CA ALA A 101 7.38 -15.55 -19.28
C ALA A 101 7.96 -15.75 -20.69
N ALA A 102 8.47 -14.69 -21.33
CA ALA A 102 9.04 -14.74 -22.67
C ALA A 102 10.33 -15.56 -22.75
N ILE A 103 11.15 -15.54 -21.70
CA ILE A 103 12.42 -16.30 -21.63
C ILE A 103 12.27 -17.69 -20.98
N ALA A 104 11.08 -18.04 -20.52
CA ALA A 104 10.84 -19.31 -19.86
C ALA A 104 11.09 -20.47 -20.83
N LEU A 105 11.84 -21.49 -20.37
CA LEU A 105 12.08 -22.67 -21.18
C LEU A 105 10.78 -23.46 -21.43
N PRO A 106 10.59 -24.00 -22.64
CA PRO A 106 9.41 -24.80 -22.94
C PRO A 106 9.35 -26.08 -22.08
N PRO A 107 8.15 -26.66 -21.91
CA PRO A 107 7.95 -27.89 -21.16
C PRO A 107 8.74 -29.07 -21.76
N SER A 108 8.97 -30.08 -20.91
CA SER A 108 10.06 -31.07 -21.04
C SER A 108 10.07 -31.92 -22.32
N ASP A 109 8.94 -32.14 -22.99
CA ASP A 109 8.88 -33.00 -24.18
C ASP A 109 9.60 -32.40 -25.40
N GLU A 110 9.68 -31.06 -25.48
CA GLU A 110 10.37 -30.33 -26.56
C GLU A 110 11.67 -29.67 -26.05
N GLY A 111 11.72 -29.32 -24.76
CA GLY A 111 12.79 -28.50 -24.16
C GLY A 111 13.99 -29.27 -23.59
N GLY A 112 14.03 -30.61 -23.70
CA GLY A 112 15.05 -31.43 -23.06
C GLY A 112 16.50 -31.10 -23.46
N TYR A 113 16.73 -30.75 -24.73
CA TYR A 113 18.04 -30.33 -25.23
C TYR A 113 18.41 -28.91 -24.76
N LEU A 114 17.51 -27.94 -24.93
CA LEU A 114 17.74 -26.55 -24.52
C LEU A 114 18.03 -26.45 -23.02
N ARG A 115 17.33 -27.24 -22.20
CA ARG A 115 17.58 -27.31 -20.74
C ARG A 115 18.98 -27.83 -20.41
N LYS A 116 19.49 -28.81 -21.18
CA LYS A 116 20.87 -29.29 -21.02
C LYS A 116 21.89 -28.22 -21.43
N VAL A 117 21.64 -27.49 -22.51
CA VAL A 117 22.50 -26.39 -22.97
C VAL A 117 22.54 -25.25 -21.93
N VAL A 118 21.38 -24.82 -21.44
CA VAL A 118 21.29 -23.79 -20.39
C VAL A 118 22.06 -24.24 -19.14
N LYS A 119 21.81 -25.45 -18.66
CA LYS A 119 22.52 -26.00 -17.49
C LYS A 119 24.04 -26.03 -17.71
N ALA A 120 24.50 -26.55 -18.84
CA ALA A 120 25.93 -26.61 -19.15
C ALA A 120 26.57 -25.21 -19.20
N THR A 121 25.85 -24.22 -19.73
CA THR A 121 26.31 -22.83 -19.79
C THR A 121 26.34 -22.19 -18.40
N GLU A 122 25.34 -22.43 -17.56
CA GLU A 122 25.32 -21.96 -16.17
C GLU A 122 26.47 -22.57 -15.36
N ASP A 123 26.74 -23.87 -15.53
CA ASP A 123 27.84 -24.56 -14.87
C ASP A 123 29.20 -23.98 -15.33
N LEU A 124 29.36 -23.72 -16.64
CA LEU A 124 30.55 -23.08 -17.21
C LEU A 124 30.77 -21.67 -16.63
N LEU A 125 29.74 -20.83 -16.62
CA LEU A 125 29.84 -19.46 -16.11
C LEU A 125 30.15 -19.43 -14.62
N ARG A 126 29.60 -20.38 -13.85
CA ARG A 126 29.87 -20.53 -12.42
C ARG A 126 31.32 -20.94 -12.16
N ASP A 127 31.83 -21.94 -12.87
CA ASP A 127 33.23 -22.36 -12.76
C ASP A 127 34.18 -21.21 -13.15
N ALA A 128 33.88 -20.50 -14.24
CA ALA A 128 34.65 -19.32 -14.64
C ALA A 128 34.64 -18.23 -13.55
N HIS A 129 33.48 -17.92 -12.98
CA HIS A 129 33.38 -16.93 -11.89
C HIS A 129 34.19 -17.36 -10.65
N GLN A 130 34.08 -18.63 -10.23
CA GLN A 130 34.85 -19.16 -9.10
C GLN A 130 36.36 -19.00 -9.33
N ARG A 131 36.85 -19.37 -10.52
CA ARG A 131 38.27 -19.21 -10.85
C ARG A 131 38.75 -17.76 -10.90
N CYS A 132 37.87 -16.83 -11.27
CA CYS A 132 38.20 -15.41 -11.35
C CYS A 132 38.21 -14.70 -9.99
N PHE A 133 37.39 -15.12 -9.03
CA PHE A 133 37.18 -14.38 -7.78
C PHE A 133 37.57 -15.15 -6.51
N ASP A 134 37.51 -16.48 -6.51
CA ASP A 134 37.82 -17.28 -5.32
C ASP A 134 39.30 -17.73 -5.27
N GLY A 135 40.06 -17.58 -6.36
CA GLY A 135 41.48 -17.97 -6.44
C GLY A 135 41.71 -19.49 -6.28
N PRO A 136 42.93 -20.00 -6.53
CA PRO A 136 43.30 -21.37 -6.17
C PRO A 136 43.39 -21.58 -4.66
#